data_AF-A0A3P7JLX2-F1
#
_entry.id   AF-A0A3P7JLX2-F1
#
_cell.length_a   1.000
_cell.length_b   1.000
_cell.length_c   1.000
_cell.angle_alpha   90.00
_cell.angle_beta   90.00
_cell.angle_gamma   90.00
#
_symmetry.space_group_name_H-M   'P 1'
#
loop_
_entity.id
_entity.type
_entity.pdbx_description
1 polymer ?
#
loop_
_entity_poly.entity_id
_entity_poly.type
_entity_poly.pdbx_seq_one_letter_code
_entity_poly.pdbx_strand_id
1 'polypeptide(L)'
;MYEKKLLLMRREMADIKGIRYSRQLEMAMLGKTSSELGKDLDDRIREEFQSAGVTAFCYLLLDPRKIMEDLDALDLKSFVPAIFYVGKGTKARPLAHLIEAKKERNAGSPKMVSNAKLKRIDSIWGSGNGVLCLQINHSVSNDEAFVREAALIEAIRLENLTNVKGGEWRGGSKMWTMPMRAQFGTYQLQRALGVLKMEGLRPIKPEALPESLYPHAQKKNP
;
A
#
# COMPACT_ATOMS: atom_id res chain seq x y z
N MET A 1 14.95 26.21 26.52
CA MET A 1 13.58 25.64 26.44
C MET A 1 13.38 24.76 25.20
N TYR A 2 13.70 25.23 23.99
CA TYR A 2 13.55 24.47 22.73
C TYR A 2 14.42 23.21 22.63
N GLU A 3 15.71 23.31 22.98
CA GLU A 3 16.63 22.15 22.96
C GLU A 3 16.21 21.05 23.94
N LYS A 4 15.68 21.42 25.11
CA LYS A 4 15.19 20.47 26.12
C LYS A 4 13.97 19.69 25.60
N LYS A 5 13.10 20.34 24.81
CA LYS A 5 11.94 19.71 24.15
C LYS A 5 12.38 18.77 23.01
N LEU A 6 13.37 19.18 22.22
CA LEU A 6 14.01 18.35 21.19
C LEU A 6 14.71 17.13 21.78
N LEU A 7 15.38 17.28 22.93
CA LEU A 7 16.08 16.20 23.62
C LEU A 7 15.09 15.20 24.23
N LEU A 8 13.99 15.69 24.82
CA LEU A 8 12.91 14.84 25.33
C LEU A 8 12.22 14.07 24.20
N MET A 9 11.95 14.72 23.06
CA MET A 9 11.45 14.04 21.87
C MET A 9 12.45 12.97 21.38
N ARG A 10 13.76 13.26 21.34
CA ARG A 10 14.77 12.26 20.95
C ARG A 10 14.85 11.09 21.93
N ARG A 11 14.67 11.33 23.23
CA ARG A 11 14.65 10.28 24.27
C ARG A 11 13.40 9.42 24.21
N GLU A 12 12.22 10.01 24.07
CA GLU A 12 10.97 9.27 23.81
C GLU A 12 11.07 8.43 22.53
N MET A 13 11.80 8.91 21.52
CA MET A 13 12.05 8.20 20.28
C MET A 13 13.13 7.10 20.38
N ALA A 14 14.07 7.22 21.33
CA ALA A 14 15.10 6.21 21.58
C ALA A 14 14.56 5.03 22.40
N ASP A 15 13.51 5.23 23.18
CA ASP A 15 12.78 4.16 23.89
C ASP A 15 11.84 3.33 23.00
N ILE A 16 11.64 3.74 21.73
CA ILE A 16 10.98 2.90 20.72
C ILE A 16 11.97 1.82 20.27
N LYS A 17 12.08 0.74 21.07
CA LYS A 17 12.70 -0.52 20.64
C LYS A 17 12.08 -0.97 19.31
N GLY A 18 12.89 -1.03 18.26
CA GLY A 18 12.54 -1.58 16.95
C GLY A 18 11.78 -0.59 16.07
N ILE A 19 12.49 0.27 15.33
CA ILE A 19 11.91 1.14 14.30
C ILE A 19 11.27 0.23 13.24
N ARG A 20 9.95 0.08 13.29
CA ARG A 20 9.21 -0.80 12.39
C ARG A 20 8.93 -0.10 11.07
N TYR A 21 8.55 1.17 11.14
CA TYR A 21 8.21 1.99 9.97
C TYR A 21 9.21 3.13 9.77
N SER A 22 9.08 3.91 8.70
CA SER A 22 9.84 5.16 8.59
C SER A 22 9.54 6.09 9.78
N ARG A 23 10.53 6.92 10.16
CA ARG A 23 10.37 7.89 11.25
C ARG A 23 9.15 8.80 11.04
N GLN A 24 8.92 9.23 9.80
CA GLN A 24 7.80 10.08 9.40
C GLN A 24 6.47 9.38 9.70
N LEU A 25 6.35 8.11 9.34
CA LEU A 25 5.14 7.33 9.58
C LEU A 25 4.90 7.07 11.08
N GLU A 26 5.95 6.73 11.83
CA GLU A 26 5.86 6.55 13.29
C GLU A 26 5.39 7.84 13.99
N MET A 27 5.90 9.00 13.56
CA MET A 27 5.47 10.28 14.14
C MET A 27 4.04 10.64 13.75
N ALA A 28 3.61 10.32 12.52
CA ALA A 28 2.22 10.50 12.10
C ALA A 28 1.26 9.59 12.86
N MET A 29 1.64 8.34 13.11
CA MET A 29 0.91 7.41 13.96
C MET A 29 0.73 7.96 15.38
N LEU A 30 1.73 8.66 15.92
CA LEU A 30 1.65 9.31 17.24
C LEU A 30 0.89 10.65 17.21
N GLY A 31 0.35 11.08 16.06
CA GLY A 31 -0.30 12.39 15.91
C GLY A 31 0.66 13.58 16.05
N LYS A 32 1.98 13.35 15.91
CA LYS A 32 3.04 14.34 16.17
C LYS A 32 3.51 15.09 14.91
N THR A 33 2.95 14.83 13.73
CA THR A 33 3.33 15.50 12.47
C THR A 33 2.13 16.04 11.69
N SER A 34 2.31 17.24 11.13
CA SER A 34 1.39 17.84 10.16
C SER A 34 1.49 17.14 8.79
N SER A 35 0.37 17.09 8.07
CA SER A 35 0.28 16.56 6.71
C SER A 35 0.75 17.56 5.64
N GLU A 36 0.98 18.83 5.99
CA GLU A 36 1.30 19.92 5.06
C GLU A 36 2.53 19.62 4.19
N LEU A 37 3.65 19.22 4.80
CA LEU A 37 4.88 18.88 4.05
C LEU A 37 4.66 17.72 3.07
N GLY A 38 3.79 16.77 3.41
CA GLY A 38 3.46 15.66 2.52
C GLY A 38 2.53 16.08 1.39
N LYS A 39 1.62 17.03 1.65
CA LYS A 39 0.78 17.65 0.63
C LYS A 39 1.60 18.44 -0.38
N ASP A 40 2.58 19.24 0.08
CA ASP A 40 3.44 20.01 -0.84
C ASP A 40 4.24 19.10 -1.78
N LEU A 41 4.68 17.95 -1.28
CA LEU A 41 5.34 16.93 -2.10
C LEU A 41 4.36 16.27 -3.08
N ASP A 42 3.10 16.03 -2.67
CA ASP A 42 2.05 15.53 -3.57
C ASP A 42 1.76 16.51 -4.71
N ASP A 43 1.66 17.81 -4.41
CA ASP A 43 1.41 18.85 -5.39
C ASP A 43 2.53 18.93 -6.42
N ARG A 44 3.81 18.86 -5.99
CA ARG A 44 4.97 18.81 -6.89
C ARG A 44 4.94 17.61 -7.83
N ILE A 45 4.56 16.43 -7.32
CA ILE A 45 4.46 15.22 -8.13
C ILE A 45 3.33 15.33 -9.14
N ARG A 46 2.18 15.88 -8.75
CA ARG A 46 1.06 16.11 -9.66
C ARG A 46 1.42 17.08 -10.78
N GLU A 47 2.10 18.17 -10.44
CA GLU A 47 2.56 19.16 -11.41
C GLU A 47 3.58 18.57 -12.39
N GLU A 48 4.59 17.84 -11.88
CA GLU A 48 5.64 17.26 -12.70
C GLU A 48 5.12 16.21 -13.69
N PHE A 49 4.16 15.38 -13.28
CA PHE A 49 3.68 14.26 -14.09
C PHE A 49 2.31 14.48 -14.75
N GLN A 50 1.82 15.72 -14.76
CA GLN A 50 0.56 16.08 -15.39
C GLN A 50 0.61 15.74 -16.89
N SER A 51 -0.16 14.73 -17.32
CA SER A 51 -0.20 14.30 -18.72
C SER A 51 -1.61 13.89 -19.16
N ALA A 52 -1.85 13.90 -20.47
CA ALA A 52 -3.08 13.40 -21.06
C ALA A 52 -3.02 11.86 -21.18
N GLY A 53 -4.11 11.15 -20.85
CA GLY A 53 -4.17 9.68 -20.94
C GLY A 53 -3.79 8.93 -19.64
N VAL A 54 -4.16 9.48 -18.49
CA VAL A 54 -3.88 8.92 -17.17
C VAL A 54 -4.81 7.75 -16.82
N THR A 55 -4.29 6.52 -16.84
CA THR A 55 -5.07 5.29 -16.56
C THR A 55 -4.50 4.46 -15.42
N ALA A 56 -3.38 4.90 -14.84
CA ALA A 56 -2.72 4.19 -13.75
C ALA A 56 -3.28 4.62 -12.40
N PHE A 57 -3.05 3.76 -11.41
CA PHE A 57 -3.37 3.98 -10.02
C PHE A 57 -2.45 3.15 -9.12
N CYS A 58 -2.44 3.45 -7.84
CA CYS A 58 -1.84 2.61 -6.81
C CYS A 58 -2.92 1.79 -6.09
N TYR A 59 -2.55 0.66 -5.51
CA TYR A 59 -3.46 -0.14 -4.72
C TYR A 59 -2.75 -0.81 -3.56
N LEU A 60 -3.51 -1.12 -2.53
CA LEU A 60 -3.08 -1.80 -1.33
C LEU A 60 -3.84 -3.12 -1.21
N LEU A 61 -3.14 -4.20 -0.87
CA LEU A 61 -3.80 -5.40 -0.35
C LEU A 61 -3.70 -5.41 1.16
N LEU A 62 -4.85 -5.57 1.83
CA LEU A 62 -4.95 -5.54 3.28
C LEU A 62 -5.53 -6.84 3.82
N ASP A 63 -5.05 -7.20 5.00
CA ASP A 63 -5.52 -8.30 5.82
C ASP A 63 -6.62 -7.77 6.76
N PRO A 64 -7.92 -8.00 6.47
CA PRO A 64 -9.01 -7.43 7.26
C PRO A 64 -9.02 -7.92 8.72
N ARG A 65 -8.38 -9.06 9.02
CA ARG A 65 -8.29 -9.61 10.38
C ARG A 65 -7.53 -8.71 11.35
N LYS A 66 -6.83 -7.71 10.81
CA LYS A 66 -6.05 -6.71 11.56
C LYS A 66 -6.75 -5.35 11.65
N ILE A 67 -7.95 -5.21 11.07
CA ILE A 67 -8.73 -3.97 11.06
C ILE A 67 -9.87 -4.16 12.06
N MET A 68 -10.11 -3.14 12.89
CA MET A 68 -11.24 -3.13 13.82
C MET A 68 -12.58 -2.95 13.06
N GLU A 69 -13.68 -3.41 13.67
CA GLU A 69 -15.00 -3.34 13.05
C GLU A 69 -15.52 -1.89 12.91
N ASP A 70 -15.18 -1.02 13.86
CA ASP A 70 -15.53 0.40 13.82
C ASP A 70 -14.51 1.19 12.98
N LEU A 71 -14.90 1.47 11.73
CA LEU A 71 -14.09 2.23 10.78
C LEU A 71 -13.93 3.71 11.15
N ASP A 72 -14.87 4.29 11.90
CA ASP A 72 -14.77 5.70 12.29
C ASP A 72 -13.64 5.89 13.30
N ALA A 73 -13.46 4.93 14.21
CA ALA A 73 -12.34 4.88 15.15
C ALA A 73 -11.00 4.40 14.53
N LEU A 74 -11.00 3.88 13.29
CA LEU A 74 -9.79 3.36 12.66
C LEU A 74 -8.71 4.45 12.49
N ASP A 75 -7.51 4.20 13.00
CA ASP A 75 -6.37 5.11 12.93
C ASP A 75 -5.22 4.53 12.08
N LEU A 76 -4.16 5.33 11.87
CA LEU A 76 -2.98 4.84 11.14
C LEU A 76 -2.30 3.65 11.83
N LYS A 77 -2.28 3.62 13.17
CA LYS A 77 -1.64 2.55 13.94
C LYS A 77 -2.30 1.20 13.69
N SER A 78 -3.59 1.19 13.44
CA SER A 78 -4.39 -0.01 13.17
C SER A 78 -4.48 -0.32 11.68
N PHE A 79 -4.53 0.71 10.83
CA PHE A 79 -4.60 0.58 9.38
C PHE A 79 -3.31 0.06 8.73
N VAL A 80 -2.16 0.63 9.07
CA VAL A 80 -0.88 0.30 8.39
C VAL A 80 -0.47 -1.15 8.59
N PRO A 81 -0.56 -1.77 9.79
CA PRO A 81 -0.22 -3.18 9.97
C PRO A 81 -1.09 -4.16 9.18
N ALA A 82 -2.27 -3.73 8.74
CA ALA A 82 -3.16 -4.52 7.88
C ALA A 82 -2.63 -4.57 6.43
N ILE A 83 -1.93 -3.54 5.96
CA ILE A 83 -1.34 -3.52 4.61
C ILE A 83 -0.22 -4.56 4.54
N PHE A 84 -0.33 -5.49 3.60
CA PHE A 84 0.71 -6.49 3.36
C PHE A 84 1.31 -6.39 1.95
N TYR A 85 0.70 -5.65 1.03
CA TYR A 85 1.25 -5.45 -0.31
C TYR A 85 0.89 -4.08 -0.85
N VAL A 86 1.85 -3.44 -1.50
CA VAL A 86 1.66 -2.20 -2.25
C VAL A 86 1.91 -2.50 -3.72
N GLY A 87 1.03 -2.04 -4.59
CA GLY A 87 1.23 -2.18 -6.03
C GLY A 87 0.77 -0.95 -6.79
N LYS A 88 1.21 -0.89 -8.04
CA LYS A 88 0.63 -0.02 -9.08
C LYS A 88 0.07 -0.85 -10.21
N GLY A 89 -0.91 -0.30 -10.92
CA GLY A 89 -1.55 -1.01 -12.00
C GLY A 89 -2.41 -0.13 -12.87
N THR A 90 -2.92 -0.76 -13.93
CA THR A 90 -3.98 -0.26 -14.78
C THR A 90 -5.08 -1.33 -14.83
N LYS A 91 -6.31 -0.93 -15.15
CA LYS A 91 -7.45 -1.85 -15.34
C LYS A 91 -7.62 -2.79 -14.13
N ALA A 92 -7.81 -4.09 -14.36
CA ALA A 92 -8.07 -5.10 -13.34
C ALA A 92 -6.79 -5.68 -12.67
N ARG A 93 -5.66 -4.97 -12.69
CA ARG A 93 -4.38 -5.48 -12.14
C ARG A 93 -4.46 -5.99 -10.70
N PRO A 94 -5.16 -5.34 -9.76
CA PRO A 94 -5.24 -5.86 -8.39
C PRO A 94 -5.96 -7.21 -8.32
N LEU A 95 -7.04 -7.36 -9.10
CA LEU A 95 -7.81 -8.60 -9.20
C LEU A 95 -6.98 -9.75 -9.78
N ALA A 96 -6.02 -9.44 -10.67
CA ALA A 96 -5.10 -10.44 -11.23
C ALA A 96 -4.33 -11.22 -10.17
N HIS A 97 -3.91 -10.56 -9.09
CA HIS A 97 -3.17 -11.21 -8.00
C HIS A 97 -4.04 -12.18 -7.20
N LEU A 98 -5.32 -11.85 -7.02
CA LEU A 98 -6.27 -12.74 -6.35
C LEU A 98 -6.63 -13.93 -7.25
N ILE A 99 -6.83 -13.71 -8.55
CA ILE A 99 -7.09 -14.80 -9.50
C ILE A 99 -5.89 -15.75 -9.58
N GLU A 100 -4.66 -15.22 -9.61
CA GLU A 100 -3.43 -16.03 -9.53
C GLU A 100 -3.41 -16.87 -8.25
N ALA A 101 -3.67 -16.26 -7.09
CA ALA A 101 -3.71 -16.98 -5.82
C ALA A 101 -4.77 -18.10 -5.81
N LYS A 102 -5.97 -17.85 -6.35
CA LYS A 102 -7.03 -18.88 -6.47
C LYS A 102 -6.56 -20.06 -7.34
N LYS A 103 -5.94 -19.78 -8.47
CA LYS A 103 -5.42 -20.81 -9.38
C LYS A 103 -4.32 -21.65 -8.74
N GLU A 104 -3.33 -21.01 -8.15
CA GLU A 104 -2.19 -21.68 -7.52
C GLU A 104 -2.64 -22.49 -6.29
N ARG A 105 -3.64 -22.00 -5.54
CA ARG A 105 -4.29 -22.73 -4.44
C ARG A 105 -4.98 -24.00 -4.94
N ASN A 106 -5.83 -23.87 -5.96
CA ASN A 106 -6.57 -25.00 -6.53
C ASN A 106 -5.63 -26.06 -7.13
N ALA A 107 -4.50 -25.64 -7.67
CA ALA A 107 -3.48 -26.54 -8.23
C ALA A 107 -2.60 -27.20 -7.16
N GLY A 108 -2.71 -26.84 -5.87
CA GLY A 108 -1.80 -27.33 -4.83
C GLY A 108 -0.34 -26.94 -5.08
N SER A 109 -0.11 -25.78 -5.72
CA SER A 109 1.20 -25.39 -6.23
C SER A 109 2.22 -25.12 -5.11
N PRO A 110 3.51 -25.49 -5.30
CA PRO A 110 4.58 -25.14 -4.36
C PRO A 110 4.71 -23.62 -4.12
N LYS A 111 4.23 -22.78 -5.05
CA LYS A 111 4.25 -21.32 -4.92
C LYS A 111 3.42 -20.82 -3.73
N MET A 112 2.43 -21.59 -3.29
CA MET A 112 1.63 -21.26 -2.10
C MET A 112 2.47 -21.23 -0.83
N VAL A 113 3.59 -21.96 -0.82
CA VAL A 113 4.53 -22.01 0.32
C VAL A 113 5.67 -21.03 0.14
N SER A 114 6.23 -20.91 -1.07
CA SER A 114 7.43 -20.11 -1.33
C SER A 114 7.17 -18.62 -1.58
N ASN A 115 5.98 -18.24 -2.07
CA ASN A 115 5.66 -16.84 -2.36
C ASN A 115 4.92 -16.20 -1.17
N ALA A 116 5.57 -15.25 -0.50
CA ALA A 116 5.02 -14.57 0.69
C ALA A 116 3.64 -13.92 0.46
N LYS A 117 3.41 -13.34 -0.74
CA LYS A 117 2.13 -12.71 -1.10
C LYS A 117 1.02 -13.75 -1.24
N LEU A 118 1.27 -14.82 -2.00
CA LEU A 118 0.29 -15.89 -2.20
C LEU A 118 0.00 -16.60 -0.88
N LYS A 119 1.04 -16.88 -0.08
CA LYS A 119 0.90 -17.45 1.26
C LYS A 119 0.04 -16.59 2.18
N ARG A 120 0.19 -15.26 2.13
CA ARG A 120 -0.64 -14.34 2.92
C ARG A 120 -2.10 -14.36 2.47
N ILE A 121 -2.35 -14.28 1.16
CA ILE A 121 -3.70 -14.35 0.58
C ILE A 121 -4.39 -15.66 1.00
N ASP A 122 -3.68 -16.78 0.86
CA ASP A 122 -4.19 -18.10 1.23
C ASP A 122 -4.50 -18.22 2.71
N SER A 123 -3.63 -17.70 3.58
CA SER A 123 -3.87 -17.66 5.03
C SER A 123 -5.13 -16.87 5.38
N ILE A 124 -5.40 -15.76 4.69
CA ILE A 124 -6.61 -14.95 4.90
C ILE A 124 -7.84 -15.78 4.49
N TRP A 125 -7.82 -16.35 3.29
CA TRP A 125 -8.94 -17.16 2.80
C TRP A 125 -9.18 -18.45 3.60
N GLY A 126 -8.12 -19.13 4.03
CA GLY A 126 -8.19 -20.33 4.85
C GLY A 126 -8.84 -20.09 6.22
N SER A 127 -8.84 -18.84 6.70
CA SER A 127 -9.55 -18.43 7.91
C SER A 127 -11.00 -17.95 7.66
N GLY A 128 -11.55 -18.18 6.47
CA GLY A 128 -12.91 -17.78 6.11
C GLY A 128 -13.10 -16.29 5.74
N ASN A 129 -12.02 -15.51 5.74
CA ASN A 129 -12.00 -14.08 5.42
C ASN A 129 -11.75 -13.84 3.92
N GLY A 130 -11.98 -12.61 3.45
CA GLY A 130 -11.57 -12.16 2.11
C GLY A 130 -10.34 -11.24 2.18
N VAL A 131 -9.69 -10.96 1.05
CA VAL A 131 -8.61 -9.96 0.97
C VAL A 131 -9.22 -8.61 0.61
N LEU A 132 -8.85 -7.55 1.34
CA LEU A 132 -9.24 -6.19 0.96
C LEU A 132 -8.31 -5.68 -0.14
N CYS A 133 -8.90 -5.09 -1.17
CA CYS A 133 -8.18 -4.44 -2.25
C CYS A 133 -8.60 -2.98 -2.33
N LEU A 134 -7.79 -2.08 -1.77
CA LEU A 134 -8.06 -0.65 -1.76
C LEU A 134 -7.31 0.02 -2.92
N GLN A 135 -8.04 0.61 -3.87
CA GLN A 135 -7.43 1.42 -4.93
C GLN A 135 -7.31 2.86 -4.45
N ILE A 136 -6.18 3.50 -4.77
CA ILE A 136 -5.83 4.86 -4.36
C ILE A 136 -5.09 5.56 -5.50
N ASN A 137 -5.04 6.89 -5.46
CA ASN A 137 -4.30 7.69 -6.44
C ASN A 137 -4.71 7.38 -7.89
N HIS A 138 -6.02 7.46 -8.18
CA HIS A 138 -6.54 7.21 -9.52
C HIS A 138 -6.13 8.28 -10.53
N SER A 139 -6.22 7.93 -11.81
CA SER A 139 -6.00 8.85 -12.92
C SER A 139 -4.63 9.53 -12.82
N VAL A 140 -3.59 8.73 -12.59
CA VAL A 140 -2.20 9.18 -12.64
C VAL A 140 -1.46 8.59 -13.84
N SER A 141 -0.34 9.20 -14.21
CA SER A 141 0.55 8.65 -15.24
C SER A 141 1.27 7.39 -14.71
N ASN A 142 1.84 6.59 -15.61
CA ASN A 142 2.62 5.43 -15.20
C ASN A 142 3.83 5.82 -14.33
N ASP A 143 4.54 6.90 -14.69
CA ASP A 143 5.71 7.37 -13.94
C ASP A 143 5.32 7.93 -12.58
N GLU A 144 4.20 8.66 -12.49
CA GLU A 144 3.67 9.10 -11.20
C GLU A 144 3.31 7.89 -10.31
N ALA A 145 2.66 6.87 -10.87
CA ALA A 145 2.32 5.65 -10.14
C ALA A 145 3.57 4.90 -9.62
N PHE A 146 4.69 4.93 -10.35
CA PHE A 146 5.98 4.39 -9.88
C PHE A 146 6.46 5.14 -8.63
N VAL A 147 6.45 6.48 -8.66
CA VAL A 147 6.90 7.31 -7.52
C VAL A 147 5.99 7.12 -6.31
N ARG A 148 4.68 7.08 -6.53
CA ARG A 148 3.68 6.88 -5.47
C ARG A 148 3.82 5.51 -4.80
N GLU A 149 3.99 4.44 -5.58
CA GLU A 149 4.29 3.10 -5.08
C GLU A 149 5.60 3.08 -4.27
N ALA A 150 6.66 3.70 -4.79
CA ALA A 150 7.96 3.78 -4.12
C ALA A 150 7.87 4.50 -2.76
N ALA A 151 7.12 5.60 -2.71
CA ALA A 151 6.93 6.38 -1.48
C ALA A 151 6.13 5.61 -0.42
N LEU A 152 5.06 4.91 -0.81
CA LEU A 152 4.29 4.04 0.10
C LEU A 152 5.17 2.94 0.69
N ILE A 153 5.98 2.27 -0.14
CA ILE A 153 6.92 1.24 0.33
C ILE A 153 8.01 1.85 1.22
N GLU A 154 8.53 3.04 0.91
CA GLU A 154 9.53 3.74 1.75
C GLU A 154 8.96 4.05 3.14
N ALA A 155 7.70 4.47 3.22
CA ALA A 155 7.06 4.80 4.49
C ALA A 155 6.79 3.55 5.35
N ILE A 156 6.27 2.47 4.76
CA ILE A 156 5.94 1.20 5.44
C ILE A 156 7.19 0.34 5.69
N ARG A 157 8.24 0.53 4.90
CA ARG A 157 9.42 -0.35 4.80
C ARG A 157 9.11 -1.72 4.19
N LEU A 158 10.05 -2.23 3.39
CA LEU A 158 9.87 -3.45 2.60
C LEU A 158 9.68 -4.69 3.48
N GLU A 159 10.38 -4.75 4.61
CA GLU A 159 10.32 -5.83 5.60
C GLU A 159 8.93 -6.03 6.24
N ASN A 160 8.03 -5.04 6.16
CA ASN A 160 6.65 -5.16 6.63
C ASN A 160 5.67 -5.58 5.52
N LEU A 161 6.16 -5.74 4.28
CA LEU A 161 5.36 -6.06 3.10
C LEU A 161 5.77 -7.42 2.52
N THR A 162 4.89 -8.01 1.71
CA THR A 162 5.18 -9.19 0.89
C THR A 162 5.70 -8.80 -0.49
N ASN A 163 5.99 -7.52 -0.71
CA ASN A 163 6.67 -7.03 -1.91
C ASN A 163 8.06 -7.67 -1.99
N VAL A 164 8.48 -8.07 -3.20
CA VAL A 164 9.82 -8.66 -3.40
C VAL A 164 10.91 -7.58 -3.47
N LYS A 165 10.55 -6.37 -3.92
CA LYS A 165 11.46 -5.24 -4.07
C LYS A 165 10.76 -3.92 -3.74
N GLY A 166 11.57 -2.90 -3.48
CA GLY A 166 11.11 -1.51 -3.38
C GLY A 166 10.56 -0.97 -4.71
N GLY A 167 9.92 0.19 -4.63
CA GLY A 167 9.45 0.91 -5.81
C GLY A 167 10.55 1.71 -6.50
N GLU A 168 10.22 2.32 -7.63
CA GLU A 168 11.16 3.04 -8.48
C GLU A 168 10.87 4.54 -8.49
N TRP A 169 11.91 5.35 -8.32
CA TRP A 169 11.83 6.81 -8.32
C TRP A 169 12.01 7.37 -9.74
N ARG A 170 11.17 8.33 -10.13
CA ARG A 170 11.13 8.98 -11.45
C ARG A 170 11.25 10.49 -11.33
N GLY A 171 11.67 11.18 -12.39
CA GLY A 171 11.73 12.64 -12.40
C GLY A 171 12.56 13.24 -11.27
N GLY A 172 12.17 14.42 -10.79
CA GLY A 172 12.79 15.17 -9.71
C GLY A 172 12.80 14.42 -8.37
N SER A 173 11.87 13.47 -8.18
CA SER A 173 11.81 12.65 -6.97
C SER A 173 13.04 11.75 -6.75
N LYS A 174 13.84 11.51 -7.81
CA LYS A 174 15.14 10.82 -7.68
C LYS A 174 16.11 11.58 -6.76
N MET A 175 16.00 12.91 -6.69
CA MET A 175 16.86 13.76 -5.85
C MET A 175 16.30 13.97 -4.44
N TRP A 176 15.12 13.44 -4.14
CA TRP A 176 14.52 13.59 -2.81
C TRP A 176 15.30 12.82 -1.75
N THR A 177 15.48 13.46 -0.60
CA THR A 177 16.07 12.83 0.57
C THR A 177 15.14 11.73 1.11
N MET A 178 15.70 10.74 1.81
CA MET A 178 14.90 9.66 2.42
C MET A 178 13.77 10.18 3.33
N PRO A 179 13.97 11.21 4.17
CA PRO A 179 12.88 11.83 4.92
C PRO A 179 11.74 12.38 4.04
N MET A 180 12.05 13.04 2.91
CA MET A 180 11.02 13.56 2.00
C MET A 180 10.21 12.41 1.37
N ARG A 181 10.90 11.37 0.93
CA ARG A 181 10.29 10.16 0.34
C ARG A 181 9.33 9.48 1.32
N ALA A 182 9.78 9.29 2.56
CA ALA A 182 8.97 8.74 3.64
C ALA A 182 7.80 9.66 4.03
N GLN A 183 8.01 10.98 4.04
CA GLN A 183 6.96 11.98 4.31
C GLN A 183 5.86 11.90 3.25
N PHE A 184 6.24 11.81 1.98
CA PHE A 184 5.29 11.67 0.88
C PHE A 184 4.49 10.37 0.98
N GLY A 185 5.15 9.25 1.29
CA GLY A 185 4.46 7.97 1.53
C GLY A 185 3.49 8.03 2.70
N THR A 186 3.90 8.66 3.80
CA THR A 186 3.08 8.85 5.01
C THR A 186 1.81 9.63 4.71
N TYR A 187 1.91 10.71 3.94
CA TYR A 187 0.75 11.48 3.50
C TYR A 187 -0.21 10.65 2.65
N GLN A 188 0.31 9.85 1.72
CA GLN A 188 -0.52 8.95 0.92
C GLN A 188 -1.24 7.89 1.78
N LEU A 189 -0.62 7.39 2.86
CA LEU A 189 -1.27 6.47 3.80
C LEU A 189 -2.40 7.14 4.58
N GLN A 190 -2.23 8.39 4.99
CA GLN A 190 -3.31 9.18 5.61
C GLN A 190 -4.50 9.33 4.67
N ARG A 191 -4.22 9.63 3.39
CA ARG A 191 -5.26 9.70 2.34
C ARG A 191 -5.92 8.34 2.12
N ALA A 192 -5.15 7.26 2.05
CA ALA A 192 -5.64 5.90 1.87
C ALA A 192 -6.55 5.45 3.02
N LEU A 193 -6.21 5.79 4.28
CA LEU A 193 -7.09 5.56 5.42
C LEU A 193 -8.45 6.26 5.22
N GLY A 194 -8.45 7.52 4.77
CA GLY A 194 -9.68 8.23 4.45
C GLY A 194 -10.51 7.55 3.35
N VAL A 195 -9.86 7.05 2.29
CA VAL A 195 -10.54 6.27 1.24
C VAL A 195 -11.16 5.00 1.81
N LEU A 196 -10.44 4.25 2.66
CA LEU A 196 -10.99 3.04 3.29
C LEU A 196 -12.22 3.33 4.15
N LYS A 197 -12.18 4.41 4.96
CA LYS A 197 -13.33 4.82 5.77
C LYS A 197 -14.55 5.16 4.91
N MET A 198 -14.34 5.81 3.77
CA MET A 198 -15.42 6.16 2.84
C MET A 198 -15.97 4.97 2.06
N GLU A 199 -15.11 4.07 1.57
CA GLU A 199 -15.52 2.92 0.75
C GLU A 199 -16.08 1.75 1.56
N GLY A 200 -15.66 1.66 2.83
CA GLY A 200 -15.94 0.55 3.72
C GLY A 200 -15.08 -0.69 3.45
N LEU A 201 -15.26 -1.72 4.27
CA LEU A 201 -14.58 -3.01 4.08
C LEU A 201 -15.36 -3.86 3.07
N ARG A 202 -14.73 -4.19 1.93
CA ARG A 202 -15.28 -5.11 0.91
C ARG A 202 -14.30 -6.26 0.63
N PRO A 203 -14.14 -7.22 1.55
CA PRO A 203 -13.17 -8.30 1.40
C PRO A 203 -13.54 -9.24 0.24
N ILE A 204 -12.57 -9.56 -0.62
CA ILE A 204 -12.77 -10.45 -1.77
C ILE A 204 -12.39 -11.88 -1.37
N LYS A 205 -13.40 -12.73 -1.31
CA LYS A 205 -13.27 -14.18 -1.07
C LYS A 205 -13.04 -14.94 -2.38
N PRO A 206 -12.45 -16.16 -2.36
CA PRO A 206 -12.13 -16.86 -3.60
C PRO A 206 -13.37 -17.26 -4.42
N GLU A 207 -14.53 -17.40 -3.78
CA GLU A 207 -15.80 -17.72 -4.46
C GLU A 207 -16.31 -16.55 -5.30
N ALA A 208 -15.94 -15.31 -4.95
CA ALA A 208 -16.32 -14.10 -5.69
C ALA A 208 -15.40 -13.81 -6.89
N LEU A 209 -14.34 -14.61 -7.09
CA LEU A 209 -13.36 -14.40 -8.16
C LEU A 209 -13.71 -15.20 -9.42
N PRO A 210 -13.60 -14.59 -10.62
CA PRO A 210 -13.75 -15.32 -11.87
C PRO A 210 -12.57 -16.28 -12.10
N GLU A 211 -12.78 -17.31 -12.93
CA GLU A 211 -11.73 -18.28 -13.30
C GLU A 211 -10.60 -17.64 -14.14
N SER A 212 -10.90 -16.57 -14.87
CA SER A 212 -9.90 -15.78 -15.59
C SER A 212 -10.35 -14.31 -15.69
N LEU A 213 -9.38 -13.42 -15.91
CA LEU A 213 -9.67 -12.00 -16.19
C LEU A 213 -10.36 -11.79 -17.55
N TYR A 214 -10.20 -12.73 -18.48
CA TYR A 214 -10.71 -12.67 -19.84
C TYR A 214 -11.33 -14.04 -20.19
N PRO A 215 -12.65 -14.20 -20.04
CA PRO A 215 -13.33 -15.49 -20.29
C PRO A 215 -13.23 -16.00 -21.74
N HIS A 216 -12.85 -15.16 -22.71
CA HIS A 216 -12.96 -15.45 -24.15
C HIS A 216 -11.72 -15.15 -25.01
N ALA A 217 -10.51 -15.45 -24.52
CA ALA A 217 -9.39 -15.61 -25.46
C ALA A 217 -9.50 -17.00 -26.12
N GLN A 218 -10.35 -17.12 -27.14
CA GLN A 218 -10.35 -18.30 -28.01
C GLN A 218 -8.92 -18.52 -28.52
N LYS A 219 -8.35 -19.69 -28.25
CA LYS A 219 -7.17 -20.15 -28.96
C LYS A 219 -7.55 -20.21 -30.43
N LYS A 220 -7.05 -19.27 -31.24
CA LYS A 220 -6.91 -19.52 -32.68
C LYS A 220 -5.87 -20.62 -32.79
N ASN A 221 -6.33 -21.87 -32.92
CA ASN A 221 -5.46 -22.92 -33.41
C ASN A 221 -5.12 -22.60 -34.88
N PRO A 222 -3.86 -22.79 -35.30
CA PRO A 222 -3.47 -22.69 -36.71
C PRO A 222 -4.15 -23.75 -37.56
#